data_AF-A0A553MYG1-F1
#
_entry.id   AF-A0A553MYG1-F1
#
_cell.length_a   1.000
_cell.length_b   1.000
_cell.length_c   1.000
_cell.angle_alpha   90.00
_cell.angle_beta   90.00
_cell.angle_gamma   90.00
#
_symmetry.space_group_name_H-M   'P 1'
#
loop_
_entity.id
_entity.type
_entity.pdbx_description
1 polymer ?
#
loop_
_entity_poly.entity_id
_entity_poly.type
_entity_poly.pdbx_seq_one_letter_code
_entity_poly.pdbx_strand_id
1 'polypeptide(L)'
;MNFKMFVSSGDSVPCFTGFTLIMPAVSVGNVGQLAVDLLVSTLNMPRVGYFHTDCLLPVAGSNPYATSPDDDAQLCTSADVYSHTDLKLAVLQIRSPIIQNKVKLFRKQVVSWMKSCGFLRSVLLSSSHAYQRDDQQLHGTPLRYLLSPCLEKKEGQVLEDLDWREMERVSAFPGISDSEHCTEDLPLAVVLIFCSEGDNIPDAFALISHLNNWLHLLDKPAQGSVQWRVPPSWRLLFGSGIPPLLF
;
A
#
# COMPACT_ATOMS: atom_id res chain seq x y z
N MET A 1 23.98 -18.46 -0.10
CA MET A 1 24.13 -17.13 -0.74
C MET A 1 23.11 -16.19 -0.11
N ASN A 2 23.52 -15.08 0.50
CA ASN A 2 22.59 -14.06 0.96
C ASN A 2 22.14 -13.24 -0.24
N PHE A 3 21.01 -13.61 -0.84
CA PHE A 3 20.40 -12.81 -1.90
C PHE A 3 19.85 -11.51 -1.31
N LYS A 4 20.21 -10.38 -1.91
CA LYS A 4 19.62 -9.08 -1.58
C LYS A 4 18.18 -9.09 -2.08
N MET A 5 17.21 -8.95 -1.19
CA MET A 5 15.77 -9.02 -1.51
C MET A 5 15.38 -7.99 -2.59
N PHE A 6 15.87 -6.76 -2.48
CA PHE A 6 15.62 -5.71 -3.47
C PHE A 6 16.67 -5.73 -4.58
N VAL A 7 16.21 -5.79 -5.82
CA VAL A 7 17.01 -5.73 -7.04
C VAL A 7 16.66 -4.45 -7.80
N SER A 8 17.65 -3.61 -8.10
CA SER A 8 17.43 -2.38 -8.87
C SER A 8 17.22 -2.68 -10.34
N SER A 9 16.34 -1.93 -11.00
CA SER A 9 16.11 -2.01 -12.44
C SER A 9 17.18 -1.31 -13.29
N GLY A 10 18.00 -0.44 -12.70
CA GLY A 10 19.06 0.29 -13.40
C GLY A 10 20.46 -0.05 -12.87
N ASP A 11 21.47 0.57 -13.48
CA ASP A 11 22.88 0.34 -13.14
C ASP A 11 23.27 0.87 -11.73
N SER A 12 22.48 1.79 -11.19
CA SER A 12 22.70 2.38 -9.87
C SER A 12 21.57 2.04 -8.90
N VAL A 13 21.94 1.74 -7.65
CA VAL A 13 20.97 1.46 -6.59
C VAL A 13 20.33 2.78 -6.14
N PRO A 14 19.00 2.92 -6.18
CA PRO A 14 18.33 4.13 -5.71
C PRO A 14 18.58 4.37 -4.23
N CYS A 15 18.79 5.64 -3.86
CA CYS A 15 18.88 6.08 -2.48
C CYS A 15 17.51 6.52 -1.98
N PHE A 16 17.01 5.87 -0.92
CA PHE A 16 15.72 6.18 -0.32
C PHE A 16 15.83 6.87 1.04
N THR A 17 17.03 7.33 1.41
CA THR A 17 17.23 7.97 2.71
C THR A 17 16.41 9.26 2.80
N GLY A 18 15.60 9.36 3.85
CA GLY A 18 14.69 10.48 4.04
C GLY A 18 13.41 10.42 3.20
N PHE A 19 13.16 9.35 2.44
CA PHE A 19 11.91 9.17 1.70
C PHE A 19 10.79 8.68 2.61
N THR A 20 9.55 8.94 2.21
CA THR A 20 8.36 8.25 2.73
C THR A 20 8.14 6.98 1.90
N LEU A 21 8.04 5.83 2.55
CA LEU A 21 7.63 4.58 1.91
C LEU A 21 6.11 4.39 2.06
N ILE A 22 5.41 4.09 0.96
CA ILE A 22 4.02 3.62 0.98
C ILE A 22 4.00 2.17 0.47
N MET A 23 3.32 1.28 1.18
CA MET A 23 3.21 -0.13 0.80
C MET A 23 1.83 -0.70 1.15
N PRO A 24 1.31 -1.66 0.38
CA PRO A 24 0.04 -2.30 0.68
C PRO A 24 0.23 -3.50 1.60
N ALA A 25 -0.76 -3.74 2.45
CA ALA A 25 -1.03 -5.08 2.95
C ALA A 25 -1.84 -5.85 1.89
N VAL A 26 -1.53 -7.13 1.69
CA VAL A 26 -2.40 -8.04 0.95
C VAL A 26 -3.52 -8.47 1.89
N SER A 27 -4.62 -7.71 1.89
CA SER A 27 -5.76 -7.82 2.82
C SER A 27 -7.11 -7.80 2.10
N VAL A 28 -8.20 -7.82 2.87
CA VAL A 28 -9.58 -7.91 2.38
C VAL A 28 -9.87 -6.93 1.23
N GLY A 29 -10.43 -7.42 0.13
CA GLY A 29 -10.81 -6.57 -1.00
C GLY A 29 -9.64 -5.90 -1.74
N ASN A 30 -8.38 -6.27 -1.43
CA ASN A 30 -7.16 -5.72 -2.05
C ASN A 30 -7.09 -4.18 -2.06
N VAL A 31 -7.79 -3.52 -1.14
CA VAL A 31 -7.94 -2.05 -1.10
C VAL A 31 -6.59 -1.34 -1.08
N GLY A 32 -5.64 -1.82 -0.26
CA GLY A 32 -4.30 -1.23 -0.19
C GLY A 32 -3.55 -1.31 -1.52
N GLN A 33 -3.67 -2.45 -2.23
CA GLN A 33 -3.04 -2.64 -3.54
C GLN A 33 -3.69 -1.74 -4.60
N LEU A 34 -5.02 -1.61 -4.58
CA LEU A 34 -5.76 -0.70 -5.45
C LEU A 34 -5.43 0.78 -5.17
N ALA A 35 -5.25 1.15 -3.90
CA ALA A 35 -4.86 2.52 -3.52
C ALA A 35 -3.44 2.85 -4.01
N VAL A 36 -2.50 1.89 -3.91
CA VAL A 36 -1.16 2.01 -4.48
C VAL A 36 -1.19 2.12 -6.00
N ASP A 37 -2.11 1.40 -6.67
CA ASP A 37 -2.33 1.51 -8.11
C ASP A 37 -2.69 2.93 -8.54
N LEU A 38 -3.64 3.56 -7.81
CA LEU A 38 -4.02 4.95 -8.05
C LEU A 38 -2.83 5.89 -7.85
N LEU A 39 -2.05 5.68 -6.80
CA LEU A 39 -0.90 6.52 -6.49
C LEU A 39 0.18 6.47 -7.57
N VAL A 40 0.62 5.26 -7.95
CA VAL A 40 1.66 5.05 -8.98
C VAL A 40 1.22 5.61 -10.33
N SER A 41 -0.03 5.33 -10.71
CA SER A 41 -0.63 5.79 -11.96
C SER A 41 -0.78 7.32 -12.01
N THR A 42 -1.23 7.94 -10.92
CA THR A 42 -1.47 9.39 -10.86
C THR A 42 -0.18 10.19 -10.89
N LEU A 43 0.82 9.75 -10.14
CA LEU A 43 2.13 10.40 -10.07
C LEU A 43 3.08 9.98 -11.19
N ASN A 44 2.63 9.14 -12.13
CA ASN A 44 3.42 8.58 -13.22
C ASN A 44 4.79 8.06 -12.75
N MET A 45 4.78 7.28 -11.66
CA MET A 45 6.02 6.93 -10.98
C MET A 45 6.83 5.90 -11.79
N PRO A 46 8.11 6.13 -12.09
CA PRO A 46 8.96 5.14 -12.74
C PRO A 46 9.27 3.98 -11.79
N ARG A 47 9.35 2.77 -12.34
CA ARG A 47 9.86 1.60 -11.61
C ARG A 47 11.37 1.71 -11.43
N VAL A 48 11.85 1.50 -10.20
CA VAL A 48 13.27 1.56 -9.84
C VAL A 48 13.86 0.22 -9.39
N GLY A 49 13.01 -0.78 -9.19
CA GLY A 49 13.44 -2.13 -8.85
C GLY A 49 12.26 -3.05 -8.54
N TYR A 50 12.58 -4.22 -8.03
CA TYR A 50 11.61 -5.25 -7.64
C TYR A 50 12.17 -6.10 -6.49
N PHE A 51 11.31 -6.87 -5.84
CA PHE A 51 11.70 -7.85 -4.84
C PHE A 51 11.91 -9.22 -5.47
N HIS A 52 13.12 -9.75 -5.35
CA HIS A 52 13.46 -11.13 -5.63
C HIS A 52 13.44 -11.93 -4.33
N THR A 53 12.32 -12.61 -4.08
CA THR A 53 12.11 -13.43 -2.88
C THR A 53 11.31 -14.69 -3.22
N ASP A 54 11.56 -15.76 -2.47
CA ASP A 54 10.81 -17.01 -2.54
C ASP A 54 9.58 -17.01 -1.61
N CYS A 55 9.25 -15.86 -1.02
CA CYS A 55 8.11 -15.67 -0.12
C CYS A 55 6.81 -15.32 -0.85
N LEU A 56 6.90 -14.91 -2.12
CA LEU A 56 5.78 -14.47 -2.95
C LEU A 56 5.54 -15.51 -4.05
N LEU A 57 4.28 -15.72 -4.44
CA LEU A 57 4.01 -16.52 -5.64
C LEU A 57 4.57 -15.80 -6.87
N PRO A 58 5.32 -16.49 -7.74
CA PRO A 58 5.94 -15.88 -8.91
C PRO A 58 4.86 -15.44 -9.92
N VAL A 59 4.90 -14.17 -10.29
CA VAL A 59 4.02 -13.55 -11.28
C VAL A 59 4.88 -12.75 -12.25
N ALA A 60 4.53 -12.82 -13.54
CA ALA A 60 5.04 -11.94 -14.58
C ALA A 60 3.87 -11.54 -15.50
N GLY A 61 3.83 -10.28 -15.91
CA GLY A 61 2.80 -9.78 -16.83
C GLY A 61 3.19 -8.46 -17.47
N SER A 62 2.30 -7.93 -18.31
CA SER A 62 2.46 -6.60 -18.91
C SER A 62 2.48 -5.50 -17.84
N ASN A 63 3.08 -4.36 -18.17
CA ASN A 63 3.09 -3.19 -17.28
C ASN A 63 1.64 -2.70 -17.04
N PRO A 64 1.12 -2.77 -15.80
CA PRO A 64 -0.26 -2.38 -15.50
C PRO A 64 -0.51 -0.88 -15.63
N TYR A 65 0.56 -0.07 -15.70
CA TYR A 65 0.54 1.38 -15.79
C TYR A 65 0.91 1.89 -17.19
N ALA A 66 1.08 1.03 -18.19
CA ALA A 66 1.53 1.44 -19.52
C ALA A 66 0.57 2.45 -20.17
N THR A 67 1.05 3.67 -20.40
CA THR A 67 0.29 4.72 -21.11
C THR A 67 0.84 5.02 -22.50
N SER A 68 2.03 4.50 -22.80
CA SER A 68 2.70 4.61 -24.08
C SER A 68 3.24 3.23 -24.52
N PRO A 69 3.53 3.03 -25.82
CA PRO A 69 4.16 1.80 -26.30
C PRO A 69 5.53 1.51 -25.67
N ASP A 70 6.29 2.56 -25.31
CA ASP A 70 7.61 2.41 -24.69
C ASP A 70 7.50 1.86 -23.25
N ASP A 71 6.42 2.21 -22.53
CA ASP A 71 6.13 1.68 -21.19
C ASP A 71 5.69 0.21 -21.20
N ASP A 72 5.12 -0.25 -22.32
CA ASP A 72 4.55 -1.60 -22.47
C ASP A 72 5.64 -2.69 -22.52
N ALA A 73 6.87 -2.31 -22.87
CA ALA A 73 8.01 -3.23 -22.90
C ALA A 73 8.47 -3.70 -21.50
N GLN A 74 8.05 -3.04 -20.42
CA GLN A 74 8.44 -3.42 -19.06
C GLN A 74 7.54 -4.51 -18.49
N LEU A 75 8.13 -5.60 -17.99
CA LEU A 75 7.38 -6.65 -17.28
C LEU A 75 7.07 -6.25 -15.84
N CYS A 76 5.81 -6.35 -15.44
CA CYS A 76 5.39 -6.33 -14.04
C CYS A 76 5.73 -7.67 -13.36
N THR A 77 6.13 -7.63 -12.08
CA THR A 77 6.48 -8.82 -11.29
C THR A 77 5.61 -8.96 -10.04
N SER A 78 5.89 -9.98 -9.22
CA SER A 78 5.22 -10.22 -7.94
C SER A 78 5.25 -9.02 -6.99
N ALA A 79 6.35 -8.26 -6.97
CA ALA A 79 6.49 -7.08 -6.14
C ALA A 79 7.48 -6.08 -6.75
N ASP A 80 6.96 -4.96 -7.21
CA ASP A 80 7.72 -3.91 -7.89
C ASP A 80 7.83 -2.66 -7.00
N VAL A 81 8.94 -1.93 -7.13
CA VAL A 81 9.22 -0.71 -6.37
C VAL A 81 9.31 0.46 -7.34
N TYR A 82 8.56 1.51 -7.03
CA TYR A 82 8.46 2.76 -7.78
C TYR A 82 8.97 3.91 -6.92
N SER A 83 9.45 4.98 -7.55
CA SER A 83 9.88 6.17 -6.79
C SER A 83 9.60 7.49 -7.50
N HIS A 84 9.31 8.52 -6.73
CA HIS A 84 9.16 9.89 -7.18
C HIS A 84 10.14 10.78 -6.38
N THR A 85 11.22 11.21 -7.02
CA THR A 85 12.36 11.85 -6.34
C THR A 85 11.98 13.21 -5.74
N ASP A 86 11.23 14.05 -6.45
CA ASP A 86 10.90 15.40 -5.98
C ASP A 86 10.04 15.37 -4.70
N LEU A 87 9.06 14.47 -4.65
CA LEU A 87 8.22 14.22 -3.48
C LEU A 87 8.93 13.37 -2.41
N LYS A 88 10.15 12.88 -2.67
CA LYS A 88 10.87 11.91 -1.84
C LYS A 88 9.96 10.74 -1.43
N LEU A 89 9.30 10.15 -2.42
CA LEU A 89 8.33 9.08 -2.21
C LEU A 89 8.81 7.78 -2.85
N ALA A 90 8.73 6.69 -2.10
CA ALA A 90 8.90 5.34 -2.61
C ALA A 90 7.60 4.56 -2.41
N VAL A 91 7.25 3.73 -3.39
CA VAL A 91 6.03 2.92 -3.35
C VAL A 91 6.38 1.48 -3.68
N LEU A 92 6.07 0.57 -2.77
CA LEU A 92 6.11 -0.87 -3.04
C LEU A 92 4.71 -1.29 -3.49
N GLN A 93 4.61 -2.00 -4.60
CA GLN A 93 3.37 -2.67 -5.03
C GLN A 93 3.57 -4.18 -4.94
N ILE A 94 2.59 -4.90 -4.38
CA ILE A 94 2.59 -6.37 -4.30
C ILE A 94 1.42 -6.88 -5.14
N ARG A 95 1.67 -7.78 -6.09
CA ARG A 95 0.66 -8.32 -7.02
C ARG A 95 0.31 -9.78 -6.76
N SER A 96 1.10 -10.46 -5.93
CA SER A 96 0.93 -11.88 -5.62
C SER A 96 0.70 -12.10 -4.13
N PRO A 97 -0.06 -13.13 -3.73
CA PRO A 97 -0.17 -13.49 -2.33
C PRO A 97 1.17 -13.93 -1.75
N ILE A 98 1.31 -13.74 -0.43
CA ILE A 98 2.44 -14.22 0.35
C ILE A 98 2.21 -15.71 0.66
N ILE A 99 3.23 -16.54 0.46
CA ILE A 99 3.15 -17.96 0.78
C ILE A 99 2.98 -18.13 2.30
N GLN A 100 1.93 -18.84 2.71
CA GLN A 100 1.43 -18.87 4.09
C GLN A 100 2.50 -19.20 5.14
N ASN A 101 3.38 -20.17 4.88
CA ASN A 101 4.45 -20.56 5.81
C ASN A 101 5.68 -19.62 5.80
N LYS A 102 5.70 -18.62 4.92
CA LYS A 102 6.80 -17.65 4.76
C LYS A 102 6.46 -16.23 5.18
N VAL A 103 5.25 -15.96 5.67
CA VAL A 103 4.82 -14.61 6.11
C VAL A 103 5.79 -13.99 7.13
N LYS A 104 6.23 -14.76 8.13
CA LYS A 104 7.21 -14.30 9.12
C LYS A 104 8.57 -13.96 8.51
N LEU A 105 9.01 -14.75 7.53
CA LEU A 105 10.26 -14.51 6.81
C LEU A 105 10.15 -13.25 5.94
N PHE A 106 9.06 -13.12 5.17
CA PHE A 106 8.79 -11.96 4.33
C PHE A 106 8.77 -10.68 5.15
N ARG A 107 8.07 -10.67 6.28
CA ARG A 107 8.04 -9.54 7.23
C ARG A 107 9.45 -9.16 7.68
N LYS A 108 10.28 -10.12 8.08
CA LYS A 108 11.69 -9.85 8.48
C LYS A 108 12.51 -9.27 7.33
N GLN A 109 12.33 -9.78 6.12
CA GLN A 109 13.02 -9.28 4.92
C GLN A 109 12.61 -7.83 4.60
N VAL A 110 11.31 -7.52 4.61
CA VAL A 110 10.79 -6.17 4.39
C VAL A 110 11.29 -5.20 5.46
N VAL A 111 11.21 -5.57 6.74
CA VAL A 111 11.73 -4.77 7.86
C VAL A 111 13.24 -4.50 7.70
N SER A 112 14.01 -5.52 7.34
CA SER A 112 15.45 -5.38 7.08
C SER A 112 15.73 -4.43 5.91
N TRP A 113 14.94 -4.52 4.84
CA TRP A 113 15.05 -3.62 3.70
C TRP A 113 14.75 -2.17 4.10
N MET A 114 13.63 -1.93 4.80
CA MET A 114 13.24 -0.60 5.28
C MET A 114 14.34 0.04 6.13
N LYS A 115 14.91 -0.70 7.09
CA LYS A 115 16.02 -0.23 7.92
C LYS A 115 17.26 0.11 7.10
N SER A 116 17.60 -0.72 6.12
CA SER A 116 18.77 -0.49 5.26
C SER A 116 18.62 0.73 4.35
N CYS A 117 17.39 1.10 4.00
CA CYS A 117 17.07 2.24 3.14
C CYS A 117 17.05 3.58 3.88
N GLY A 118 16.77 3.57 5.18
CA GLY A 118 16.71 4.79 5.99
C GLY A 118 15.52 5.69 5.65
N PHE A 119 14.36 5.10 5.39
CA PHE A 119 13.10 5.85 5.18
C PHE A 119 12.80 6.75 6.38
N LEU A 120 12.34 7.98 6.11
CA LEU A 120 11.92 8.93 7.15
C LEU A 120 10.71 8.40 7.92
N ARG A 121 9.75 7.86 7.18
CA ARG A 121 8.53 7.22 7.68
C ARG A 121 8.07 6.16 6.68
N SER A 122 7.20 5.27 7.12
CA SER A 122 6.60 4.24 6.30
C SER A 122 5.11 4.14 6.59
N VAL A 123 4.30 3.94 5.56
CA VAL A 123 2.85 3.82 5.67
C VAL A 123 2.40 2.51 5.03
N LEU A 124 1.77 1.66 5.84
CA LEU A 124 1.13 0.42 5.41
C LEU A 124 -0.36 0.69 5.16
N LEU A 125 -0.78 0.61 3.90
CA LEU A 125 -2.17 0.74 3.48
C LEU A 125 -2.85 -0.62 3.58
N SER A 126 -3.89 -0.73 4.40
CA SER A 126 -4.57 -1.99 4.68
C SER A 126 -6.09 -1.82 4.62
N SER A 127 -6.79 -2.94 4.76
CA SER A 127 -8.23 -3.00 4.94
C SER A 127 -8.60 -4.10 5.93
N SER A 128 -9.79 -3.99 6.51
CA SER A 128 -10.36 -4.98 7.41
C SER A 128 -11.82 -5.27 7.05
N HIS A 129 -12.37 -6.37 7.55
CA HIS A 129 -13.73 -6.77 7.25
C HIS A 129 -14.76 -5.84 7.90
N ALA A 130 -15.68 -5.31 7.10
CA ALA A 130 -16.74 -4.42 7.59
C ALA A 130 -17.69 -5.05 8.61
N TYR A 131 -17.83 -6.38 8.61
CA TYR A 131 -18.64 -7.12 9.60
C TYR A 131 -17.92 -7.32 10.94
N GLN A 132 -16.62 -7.05 11.03
CA GLN A 132 -15.86 -7.06 12.28
C GLN A 132 -15.94 -5.72 13.01
N ARG A 133 -16.69 -4.76 12.48
CA ARG A 133 -16.87 -3.45 13.11
C ARG A 133 -17.68 -3.56 14.39
N ASP A 134 -17.25 -2.88 15.43
CA ASP A 134 -18.05 -2.61 16.62
C ASP A 134 -18.99 -1.40 16.40
N ASP A 135 -19.89 -1.17 17.35
CA ASP A 135 -20.87 -0.07 17.27
C ASP A 135 -20.21 1.32 17.21
N GLN A 136 -19.01 1.49 17.78
CA GLN A 136 -18.26 2.75 17.73
C GLN A 136 -17.70 2.99 16.32
N GLN A 137 -17.34 1.92 15.62
CA GLN A 137 -16.83 1.90 14.25
C GLN A 137 -17.91 2.04 13.17
N LEU A 138 -19.20 1.95 13.54
CA LEU A 138 -20.32 2.23 12.63
C LEU A 138 -20.60 3.73 12.47
N HIS A 139 -20.05 4.58 13.34
CA HIS A 139 -20.29 6.02 13.35
C HIS A 139 -19.06 6.81 12.89
N GLY A 140 -19.25 7.74 11.96
CA GLY A 140 -18.19 8.61 11.44
C GLY A 140 -17.39 7.99 10.30
N THR A 141 -16.12 8.40 10.17
CA THR A 141 -15.24 7.88 9.12
C THR A 141 -14.92 6.40 9.34
N PRO A 142 -14.94 5.57 8.27
CA PRO A 142 -14.53 4.16 8.34
C PRO A 142 -13.01 3.99 8.43
N LEU A 143 -12.24 5.08 8.35
CA LEU A 143 -10.78 5.04 8.45
C LEU A 143 -10.33 4.86 9.90
N ARG A 144 -9.32 4.00 10.07
CA ARG A 144 -8.56 3.82 11.31
C ARG A 144 -7.08 3.86 11.05
N TYR A 145 -6.31 4.21 12.07
CA TYR A 145 -4.86 4.16 12.01
C TYR A 145 -4.24 3.52 13.25
N LEU A 146 -3.00 3.08 13.10
CA LEU A 146 -2.11 2.69 14.19
C LEU A 146 -0.74 3.35 13.94
N LEU A 147 -0.14 3.96 14.95
CA LEU A 147 1.22 4.47 14.86
C LEU A 147 2.19 3.66 15.72
N SER A 148 3.39 3.52 15.20
CA SER A 148 4.56 3.14 16.01
C SER A 148 4.85 4.23 17.07
N PRO A 149 5.37 3.86 18.25
CA PRO A 149 5.65 4.84 19.32
C PRO A 149 6.57 6.01 18.90
N CYS A 150 7.48 5.78 17.96
CA CYS A 150 8.39 6.81 17.47
C CYS A 150 7.71 7.78 16.48
N LEU A 151 6.69 7.33 15.75
CA LEU A 151 5.92 8.15 14.82
C LEU A 151 4.76 8.87 15.52
N GLU A 152 4.17 8.25 16.55
CA GLU A 152 3.13 8.84 17.42
C GLU A 152 3.54 10.22 17.93
N LYS A 153 4.75 10.32 18.49
CA LYS A 153 5.29 11.59 19.01
C LYS A 153 5.44 12.71 17.97
N LYS A 154 5.48 12.36 16.68
CA LYS A 154 5.71 13.31 15.58
C LYS A 154 4.43 13.64 14.82
N GLU A 155 3.55 12.66 14.65
CA GLU A 155 2.40 12.74 13.74
C GLU A 155 1.05 12.58 14.45
N GLY A 156 1.01 12.15 15.72
CA GLY A 156 -0.23 11.91 16.47
C GLY A 156 -1.16 13.13 16.45
N GLN A 157 -0.65 14.31 16.83
CA GLN A 157 -1.43 15.55 16.78
C GLN A 157 -1.92 15.90 15.37
N VAL A 158 -1.10 15.66 14.34
CA VAL A 158 -1.49 15.94 12.95
C VAL A 158 -2.66 15.05 12.53
N LEU A 159 -2.66 13.77 12.95
CA LEU A 159 -3.76 12.85 12.65
C LEU A 159 -5.02 13.17 13.47
N GLU A 160 -4.88 13.62 14.71
CA GLU A 160 -5.98 14.13 15.52
C GLU A 160 -6.62 15.37 14.89
N ASP A 161 -5.81 16.32 14.40
CA ASP A 161 -6.29 17.53 13.73
C ASP A 161 -7.03 17.23 12.41
N LEU A 162 -6.76 16.06 11.81
CA LEU A 162 -7.47 15.53 10.64
C LEU A 162 -8.77 14.77 11.00
N ASP A 163 -9.15 14.71 12.28
CA ASP A 163 -10.27 13.92 12.82
C ASP A 163 -10.14 12.42 12.51
N TRP A 164 -8.91 11.91 12.45
CA TRP A 164 -8.67 10.48 12.30
C TRP A 164 -8.78 9.79 13.65
N ARG A 165 -9.35 8.58 13.64
CA ARG A 165 -9.51 7.76 14.84
C ARG A 165 -8.45 6.67 14.89
N GLU A 166 -7.76 6.55 16.01
CA GLU A 166 -6.89 5.41 16.28
C GLU A 166 -7.74 4.13 16.31
N MET A 167 -7.19 3.02 15.83
CA MET A 167 -7.83 1.71 15.88
C MET A 167 -8.08 1.31 17.34
N GLU A 168 -9.34 1.00 17.65
CA GLU A 168 -9.77 0.60 18.97
C GLU A 168 -9.07 -0.71 19.38
N ARG A 169 -8.56 -0.76 20.62
CA ARG A 169 -7.95 -1.98 21.15
C ARG A 169 -9.06 -2.98 21.48
N VAL A 170 -9.18 -4.03 20.67
CA VAL A 170 -10.00 -5.18 21.04
C VAL A 170 -9.31 -5.90 22.19
N SER A 171 -9.96 -6.00 23.35
CA SER A 171 -9.49 -6.88 24.40
C SER A 171 -9.50 -8.31 23.85
N ALA A 172 -8.32 -8.94 23.83
CA ALA A 172 -8.25 -10.36 23.51
C ALA A 172 -9.18 -11.12 24.47
N PHE A 173 -10.00 -12.04 23.94
CA PHE A 173 -10.72 -12.98 24.79
C PHE A 173 -9.69 -13.71 25.66
N PRO A 174 -9.98 -13.97 26.96
CA PRO A 174 -9.06 -14.69 27.82
C PRO A 174 -8.65 -16.02 27.18
N GLY A 175 -7.36 -16.18 26.84
CA GLY A 175 -6.82 -17.39 26.21
C GLY A 175 -6.42 -17.28 24.74
N ILE A 176 -6.71 -16.16 24.06
CA ILE A 176 -6.14 -15.85 22.74
C ILE A 176 -4.90 -15.00 22.98
N SER A 177 -3.70 -15.51 22.64
CA SER A 177 -2.49 -14.71 22.79
C SER A 177 -2.59 -13.47 21.91
N ASP A 178 -2.25 -12.31 22.47
CA ASP A 178 -2.10 -11.06 21.72
C ASP A 178 -1.32 -11.34 20.42
N SER A 179 -1.85 -10.81 19.32
CA SER A 179 -1.18 -10.85 18.03
C SER A 179 0.27 -10.35 18.17
N GLU A 180 1.21 -10.97 17.46
CA GLU A 180 2.63 -10.63 17.53
C GLU A 180 2.86 -9.16 17.16
N HIS A 181 2.94 -8.29 18.17
CA HIS A 181 3.17 -6.87 18.01
C HIS A 181 4.49 -6.63 17.27
N CYS A 182 4.55 -5.59 16.45
CA CYS A 182 5.83 -5.16 15.89
C CYS A 182 6.66 -4.53 17.01
N THR A 183 7.58 -5.31 17.56
CA THR A 183 8.56 -4.87 18.57
C THR A 183 9.73 -4.10 17.96
N GLU A 184 9.74 -3.96 16.63
CA GLU A 184 10.79 -3.29 15.89
C GLU A 184 10.54 -1.78 15.86
N ASP A 185 11.53 -0.99 16.27
CA ASP A 185 11.48 0.47 16.25
C ASP A 185 11.62 0.97 14.79
N LEU A 186 10.49 1.01 14.10
CA LEU A 186 10.35 1.56 12.75
C LEU A 186 9.32 2.68 12.79
N PRO A 187 9.57 3.82 12.12
CA PRO A 187 8.59 4.90 11.99
C PRO A 187 7.47 4.47 11.03
N LEU A 188 6.59 3.60 11.51
CA LEU A 188 5.50 2.98 10.76
C LEU A 188 4.16 3.57 11.19
N ALA A 189 3.32 3.88 10.20
CA ALA A 189 1.88 4.05 10.34
C ALA A 189 1.17 2.92 9.60
N VAL A 190 0.11 2.37 10.18
CA VAL A 190 -0.86 1.55 9.46
C VAL A 190 -2.10 2.41 9.26
N VAL A 191 -2.58 2.50 8.03
CA VAL A 191 -3.80 3.24 7.69
C VAL A 191 -4.74 2.26 7.00
N LEU A 192 -5.94 2.09 7.54
CA LEU A 192 -6.88 1.11 7.04
C LEU A 192 -8.30 1.64 6.99
N ILE A 193 -9.11 1.03 6.13
CA ILE A 193 -10.55 1.21 6.09
C ILE A 193 -11.25 -0.14 6.20
N PHE A 194 -12.49 -0.12 6.68
CA PHE A 194 -13.34 -1.31 6.69
C PHE A 194 -14.07 -1.46 5.35
N CYS A 195 -13.98 -2.64 4.76
CA CYS A 195 -14.65 -2.95 3.50
C CYS A 195 -15.27 -4.36 3.50
N SER A 196 -16.19 -4.59 2.57
CA SER A 196 -16.70 -5.92 2.23
C SER A 196 -16.02 -6.40 0.96
N GLU A 197 -16.00 -7.71 0.71
CA GLU A 197 -15.53 -8.22 -0.59
C GLU A 197 -16.45 -7.77 -1.73
N GLY A 198 -15.86 -7.50 -2.91
CA GLY A 198 -16.59 -7.11 -4.10
C GLY A 198 -15.86 -6.02 -4.88
N ASP A 199 -16.60 -5.03 -5.35
CA ASP A 199 -16.03 -3.84 -5.98
C ASP A 199 -15.51 -2.86 -4.92
N ASN A 200 -14.20 -2.89 -4.70
CA ASN A 200 -13.50 -2.05 -3.73
C ASN A 200 -12.78 -0.87 -4.40
N ILE A 201 -13.13 -0.51 -5.63
CA ILE A 201 -12.65 0.72 -6.26
C ILE A 201 -12.98 1.95 -5.40
N PRO A 202 -14.22 2.17 -4.93
CA PRO A 202 -14.54 3.35 -4.13
C PRO A 202 -13.75 3.42 -2.82
N ASP A 203 -13.54 2.26 -2.18
CA ASP A 203 -12.75 2.10 -0.96
C ASP A 203 -11.29 2.52 -1.19
N ALA A 204 -10.69 2.12 -2.32
CA ALA A 204 -9.33 2.51 -2.69
C ALA A 204 -9.20 4.03 -2.88
N PHE A 205 -10.18 4.66 -3.54
CA PHE A 205 -10.25 6.11 -3.71
C PHE A 205 -10.40 6.84 -2.37
N ALA A 206 -11.22 6.32 -1.45
CA ALA A 206 -11.38 6.89 -0.12
C ALA A 206 -10.07 6.81 0.67
N LEU A 207 -9.42 5.63 0.71
CA LEU A 207 -8.17 5.41 1.42
C LEU A 207 -7.05 6.33 0.92
N ILE A 208 -6.87 6.45 -0.39
CA ILE A 208 -5.82 7.32 -0.95
C ILE A 208 -6.14 8.82 -0.77
N SER A 209 -7.41 9.20 -0.78
CA SER A 209 -7.82 10.58 -0.52
C SER A 209 -7.54 11.00 0.93
N HIS A 210 -7.78 10.11 1.89
CA HIS A 210 -7.34 10.31 3.26
C HIS A 210 -5.83 10.42 3.34
N LEU A 211 -5.08 9.49 2.74
CA LEU A 211 -3.62 9.56 2.72
C LEU A 211 -3.10 10.90 2.19
N ASN A 212 -3.73 11.45 1.15
CA ASN A 212 -3.36 12.75 0.58
C ASN A 212 -3.70 13.94 1.50
N ASN A 213 -4.71 13.83 2.36
CA ASN A 213 -5.00 14.86 3.37
C ASN A 213 -3.88 14.97 4.41
N TRP A 214 -3.18 13.86 4.69
CA TRP A 214 -2.05 13.83 5.62
C TRP A 214 -0.72 14.17 4.93
N LEU A 215 -0.44 13.54 3.78
CA LEU A 215 0.89 13.64 3.14
C LEU A 215 0.99 14.73 2.08
N HIS A 216 -0.13 15.36 1.69
CA HIS A 216 -0.18 16.43 0.68
C HIS A 216 0.58 16.09 -0.61
N LEU A 217 0.42 14.85 -1.11
CA LEU A 217 1.11 14.33 -2.30
C LEU A 217 0.65 15.00 -3.60
N LEU A 218 -0.61 15.45 -3.62
CA LEU A 218 -1.26 16.16 -4.72
C LEU A 218 -1.91 17.42 -4.19
N ASP A 219 -1.72 18.51 -4.93
CA ASP A 219 -2.37 19.78 -4.64
C ASP A 219 -3.90 19.65 -4.79
N LYS A 220 -4.62 20.24 -3.83
CA LYS A 220 -6.08 20.35 -3.93
C LYS A 220 -6.40 21.53 -4.86
N PRO A 221 -7.13 21.30 -5.97
CA PRO A 221 -7.52 22.41 -6.84
C PRO A 221 -8.44 23.38 -6.10
N ALA A 222 -8.41 24.67 -6.48
CA ALA A 222 -9.24 25.72 -5.87
C ALA A 222 -10.75 25.45 -5.98
N GLN A 223 -11.15 24.66 -6.98
CA GLN A 223 -12.50 24.12 -7.15
C GLN A 223 -12.40 22.66 -7.59
N GLY A 224 -13.10 21.76 -6.88
CA GLY A 224 -13.17 20.33 -7.20
C GLY A 224 -12.37 19.42 -6.27
N SER A 225 -12.36 18.13 -6.59
CA SER A 225 -11.58 17.11 -5.89
C SER A 225 -10.25 16.84 -6.58
N VAL A 226 -9.31 16.26 -5.83
CA VAL A 226 -8.07 15.72 -6.39
C VAL A 226 -8.41 14.67 -7.46
N GLN A 227 -7.82 14.80 -8.64
CA GLN A 227 -8.01 13.84 -9.72
C GLN A 227 -6.99 12.71 -9.62
N TRP A 228 -7.45 11.54 -9.16
CA TRP A 228 -6.69 10.31 -9.22
C TRP A 228 -6.87 9.65 -10.59
N ARG A 229 -5.78 9.14 -11.16
CA ARG A 229 -5.76 8.41 -12.42
C ARG A 229 -5.87 6.91 -12.16
N VAL A 230 -6.94 6.30 -12.65
CA VAL A 230 -7.09 4.85 -12.70
C VAL A 230 -6.08 4.26 -13.70
N PRO A 231 -5.32 3.20 -13.35
CA PRO A 231 -4.38 2.58 -14.28
C PRO A 231 -5.12 1.85 -15.42
N PRO A 232 -4.53 1.77 -16.62
CA PRO A 232 -5.14 1.08 -17.77
C PRO A 232 -5.52 -0.39 -17.50
N SER A 233 -4.77 -1.07 -16.63
CA SER A 233 -5.05 -2.47 -16.23
C SER A 233 -6.44 -2.67 -15.63
N TRP A 234 -7.04 -1.64 -15.02
CA TRP A 234 -8.38 -1.74 -14.44
C TRP A 234 -9.48 -1.81 -15.49
N ARG A 235 -9.20 -1.52 -16.77
CA ARG A 235 -10.18 -1.64 -17.87
C ARG A 235 -10.79 -3.03 -17.97
N LEU A 236 -10.04 -4.06 -17.58
CA LEU A 236 -10.45 -5.46 -17.61
C LEU A 236 -10.49 -6.08 -16.21
N LEU A 237 -10.63 -5.26 -15.15
CA LEU A 237 -10.65 -5.73 -13.76
C LEU A 237 -11.75 -6.78 -13.51
N PHE A 238 -12.90 -6.61 -14.17
CA PHE A 238 -14.03 -7.52 -14.13
C PHE A 238 -14.13 -8.43 -15.38
N GLY A 239 -13.01 -8.58 -16.10
CA GLY A 239 -12.92 -9.33 -17.34
C GLY A 239 -13.25 -8.50 -18.59
N SER A 240 -12.92 -9.04 -19.75
CA SER A 240 -13.52 -8.59 -21.02
C SER A 240 -14.99 -8.99 -20.99
N GLY A 241 -15.90 -8.07 -21.32
CA GLY A 241 -17.35 -8.33 -21.29
C GLY A 241 -17.77 -9.63 -21.99
N ILE A 242 -19.01 -10.07 -21.73
CA ILE A 242 -19.51 -11.37 -22.21
C ILE A 242 -19.26 -11.51 -23.72
N PRO A 243 -18.57 -12.57 -24.17
CA PRO A 243 -18.39 -12.85 -25.58
C PRO A 243 -19.72 -12.72 -26.34
N PRO A 244 -19.80 -11.93 -27.42
CA PRO A 244 -21.04 -11.76 -28.18
C PRO A 244 -21.65 -13.07 -28.68
N LEU A 245 -20.81 -14.12 -28.82
CA LEU A 245 -21.18 -15.47 -29.24
C LEU A 245 -21.99 -16.26 -28.19
N LEU A 246 -22.17 -15.74 -26.97
CA LEU A 246 -22.97 -16.36 -25.92
C LEU A 246 -24.43 -15.86 -25.91
N PHE A 247 -24.82 -14.97 -26.85
CA PHE A 247 -26.19 -14.47 -27.04
C PHE A 247 -26.68 -14.71 -28.47
#